data_AF-I7LFY8-F1
#
_entry.id   AF-I7LFY8-F1
#
_cell.length_a   1.000
_cell.length_b   1.000
_cell.length_c   1.000
_cell.angle_alpha   90.00
_cell.angle_beta   90.00
_cell.angle_gamma   90.00
#
_symmetry.space_group_name_H-M   'P 1'
#
loop_
_entity.id
_entity.type
_entity.pdbx_description
1 polymer ?
#
loop_
_entity_poly.entity_id
_entity_poly.type
_entity_poly.pdbx_seq_one_letter_code
_entity_poly.pdbx_strand_id
1 'polypeptide(L)'
;MDKEHIVNQVKLLIPNNNENPDYDKIIDFTVDKIMNDIANYCNIPIDELPNELSTVVVNMTVQAIKVNGFLDGESATNIQSLNEGDTSVTFKPMSDIYLALQGLNPITDNYTNILNNFRRLPE
;
A
#
# COMPACT_ATOMS: atom_id res chain seq x y z
N MET A 1 11.48 -7.65 -11.32
CA MET A 1 10.26 -6.80 -11.30
C MET A 1 10.63 -5.33 -11.25
N ASP A 2 10.00 -4.47 -12.05
CA ASP A 2 10.28 -3.03 -12.07
C ASP A 2 9.43 -2.28 -11.03
N LYS A 3 10.08 -1.85 -9.93
CA LYS A 3 9.44 -1.09 -8.85
C LYS A 3 8.92 0.27 -9.33
N GLU A 4 9.66 0.96 -10.19
CA GLU A 4 9.28 2.30 -10.65
C GLU A 4 7.97 2.25 -11.43
N HIS A 5 7.83 1.25 -12.30
CA HIS A 5 6.57 0.99 -13.00
C HIS A 5 5.41 0.75 -12.02
N ILE A 6 5.60 -0.08 -10.99
CA ILE A 6 4.57 -0.39 -9.98
C ILE A 6 4.15 0.87 -9.23
N VAL A 7 5.11 1.66 -8.75
CA VAL A 7 4.85 2.91 -8.02
C VAL A 7 4.04 3.86 -8.89
N ASN A 8 4.40 4.01 -10.18
CA ASN A 8 3.66 4.85 -11.12
C ASN A 8 2.20 4.38 -11.30
N GLN A 9 1.96 3.07 -11.42
CA GLN A 9 0.61 2.53 -11.50
C GLN A 9 -0.20 2.80 -10.21
N VAL A 10 0.40 2.64 -9.04
CA VAL A 10 -0.26 2.94 -7.76
C VAL A 10 -0.63 4.43 -7.67
N LYS A 11 0.28 5.32 -8.07
CA LYS A 11 0.03 6.77 -8.09
C LYS A 11 -1.12 7.16 -9.02
N LEU A 12 -1.24 6.50 -10.18
CA LEU A 12 -2.37 6.70 -11.10
C LEU A 12 -3.71 6.27 -10.47
N LEU A 13 -3.72 5.20 -9.67
CA LEU A 13 -4.94 4.67 -9.05
C LEU A 13 -5.35 5.38 -7.75
N ILE A 14 -4.42 6.09 -7.11
CA ILE A 14 -4.64 6.84 -5.87
C ILE A 14 -4.00 8.22 -6.03
N PRO A 15 -4.60 9.16 -6.79
CA PRO A 15 -4.01 10.48 -7.01
C PRO A 15 -3.91 11.29 -5.70
N ASN A 16 -2.89 12.17 -5.60
CA ASN A 16 -2.66 13.02 -4.43
C ASN A 16 -3.59 14.23 -4.37
N ASN A 17 -4.91 14.00 -4.37
CA ASN A 17 -5.92 15.07 -4.43
C ASN A 17 -5.91 16.00 -3.20
N ASN A 18 -5.46 15.50 -2.06
CA ASN A 18 -5.40 16.24 -0.79
C ASN A 18 -4.03 16.90 -0.56
N GLU A 19 -3.13 16.83 -1.54
CA GLU A 19 -1.76 17.39 -1.45
C GLU A 19 -1.00 16.94 -0.18
N ASN A 20 -1.16 15.66 0.20
CA ASN A 20 -0.46 15.11 1.36
C ASN A 20 1.06 15.17 1.11
N PRO A 21 1.85 15.81 1.99
CA PRO A 21 3.29 16.00 1.80
C PRO A 21 4.09 14.69 1.91
N ASP A 22 3.55 13.68 2.58
CA ASP A 22 4.16 12.36 2.75
C ASP A 22 3.61 11.32 1.75
N TYR A 23 2.76 11.74 0.80
CA TYR A 23 2.13 10.87 -0.20
C TYR A 23 3.10 9.91 -0.90
N ASP A 24 4.19 10.44 -1.45
CA ASP A 24 5.18 9.63 -2.18
C ASP A 24 5.86 8.63 -1.24
N LYS A 25 6.18 9.04 -0.01
CA LYS A 25 6.83 8.18 0.98
C LYS A 25 5.91 7.05 1.43
N ILE A 26 4.63 7.33 1.61
CA ILE A 26 3.60 6.36 1.99
C ILE A 26 3.44 5.30 0.88
N ILE A 27 3.38 5.74 -0.38
CA ILE A 27 3.29 4.81 -1.52
C ILE A 27 4.56 3.97 -1.63
N ASP A 28 5.73 4.58 -1.67
CA ASP A 28 7.00 3.87 -1.85
C ASP A 28 7.21 2.83 -0.75
N PHE A 29 6.99 3.21 0.50
CA PHE A 29 7.14 2.31 1.63
C PHE A 29 6.11 1.17 1.62
N THR A 30 4.86 1.47 1.24
CA THR A 30 3.84 0.42 1.15
C THR A 30 4.19 -0.57 0.05
N VAL A 31 4.63 -0.10 -1.12
CA VAL A 31 5.09 -0.97 -2.22
C VAL A 31 6.24 -1.88 -1.75
N ASP A 32 7.25 -1.30 -1.08
CA ASP A 32 8.38 -2.07 -0.55
C ASP A 32 7.92 -3.15 0.43
N LYS A 33 7.02 -2.81 1.35
CA LYS A 33 6.45 -3.77 2.31
C LYS A 33 5.72 -4.91 1.60
N ILE A 34 4.85 -4.60 0.63
CA ILE A 34 4.11 -5.63 -0.14
C ILE A 34 5.07 -6.52 -0.94
N MET A 35 6.07 -5.95 -1.60
CA MET A 35 7.07 -6.74 -2.35
C MET A 35 7.84 -7.68 -1.43
N ASN A 36 8.27 -7.20 -0.25
CA ASN A 36 8.94 -8.02 0.76
C ASN A 36 8.04 -9.15 1.27
N ASP A 37 6.77 -8.87 1.56
CA ASP A 37 5.83 -9.89 2.03
C ASP A 37 5.58 -10.98 0.98
N ILE A 38 5.47 -10.59 -0.29
CA ILE A 38 5.33 -11.54 -1.40
C ILE A 38 6.60 -12.36 -1.57
N ALA A 39 7.78 -11.74 -1.55
CA ALA A 39 9.07 -12.43 -1.61
C ALA A 39 9.19 -13.49 -0.49
N ASN A 40 8.88 -13.09 0.74
CA ASN A 40 8.87 -13.97 1.90
C ASN A 40 7.84 -15.11 1.77
N TYR A 41 6.62 -14.79 1.34
CA TYR A 41 5.56 -15.79 1.17
C TYR A 41 5.89 -16.83 0.09
N CYS A 42 6.37 -16.37 -1.06
CA CYS A 42 6.73 -17.21 -2.18
C CYS A 42 8.10 -17.89 -1.99
N ASN A 43 8.88 -17.51 -0.97
CA ASN A 43 10.25 -17.96 -0.77
C ASN A 43 11.13 -17.71 -2.01
N ILE A 44 11.05 -16.49 -2.55
CA ILE A 44 11.82 -16.01 -3.69
C ILE A 44 12.55 -14.73 -3.26
N PRO A 45 13.85 -14.57 -3.55
CA PRO A 45 14.54 -13.29 -3.36
C PRO A 45 13.79 -12.14 -4.04
N ILE A 46 13.76 -10.96 -3.41
CA ILE A 46 13.00 -9.80 -3.93
C ILE A 46 13.43 -9.41 -5.36
N ASP A 47 14.72 -9.52 -5.66
CA ASP A 47 15.30 -9.20 -6.97
C ASP A 47 14.93 -10.23 -8.06
N GLU A 48 14.52 -11.43 -7.65
CA GLU A 48 14.08 -12.52 -8.53
C GLU A 48 12.55 -12.56 -8.70
N LEU A 49 11.81 -11.61 -8.13
CA LEU A 49 10.35 -11.61 -8.24
C LEU A 49 9.91 -11.51 -9.71
N PRO A 50 9.03 -12.43 -10.16
CA PRO A 50 8.53 -12.46 -11.53
C PRO A 50 7.71 -11.20 -11.87
N ASN A 51 7.84 -10.72 -13.11
CA ASN A 51 7.08 -9.56 -13.58
C ASN A 51 5.57 -9.82 -13.61
N GLU A 52 5.15 -11.08 -13.72
CA GLU A 52 3.76 -11.53 -13.66
C GLU A 52 3.07 -11.13 -12.35
N LEU A 53 3.83 -10.91 -11.27
CA LEU A 53 3.29 -10.47 -9.97
C LEU A 53 3.11 -8.95 -9.87
N SER A 54 3.54 -8.15 -10.86
CA SER A 54 3.47 -6.68 -10.78
C SER A 54 2.04 -6.19 -10.52
N THR A 55 1.06 -6.72 -11.23
CA THR A 55 -0.36 -6.37 -11.03
C THR A 55 -0.86 -6.79 -9.65
N VAL A 56 -0.38 -7.91 -9.12
CA VAL A 56 -0.72 -8.37 -7.76
C VAL A 56 -0.18 -7.38 -6.72
N VAL A 57 1.08 -6.95 -6.87
CA VAL A 57 1.69 -5.94 -6.00
C VAL A 57 0.91 -4.63 -6.04
N VAL A 58 0.54 -4.15 -7.23
CA VAL A 58 -0.28 -2.93 -7.39
C VAL A 58 -1.60 -3.06 -6.64
N ASN A 59 -2.34 -4.14 -6.87
CA ASN A 59 -3.65 -4.35 -6.24
C ASN A 59 -3.55 -4.46 -4.71
N MET A 60 -2.58 -5.23 -4.21
CA MET A 60 -2.34 -5.39 -2.77
C MET A 60 -1.94 -4.07 -2.11
N THR A 61 -1.09 -3.28 -2.77
CA THR A 61 -0.69 -1.94 -2.29
C THR A 61 -1.89 -1.00 -2.22
N VAL A 62 -2.68 -0.94 -3.29
CA VAL A 62 -3.87 -0.09 -3.36
C VAL A 62 -4.87 -0.47 -2.27
N GLN A 63 -5.08 -1.77 -2.07
CA GLN A 63 -5.95 -2.28 -1.02
C GLN A 63 -5.43 -1.92 0.38
N ALA A 64 -4.13 -2.11 0.65
CA ALA A 64 -3.53 -1.77 1.93
C ALA A 64 -3.69 -0.28 2.27
N ILE A 65 -3.46 0.61 1.30
CA ILE A 65 -3.62 2.06 1.49
C ILE A 65 -5.09 2.42 1.76
N LYS A 66 -6.02 1.93 0.94
CA LYS A 66 -7.45 2.29 1.02
C LYS A 66 -8.13 1.73 2.26
N VAL A 67 -7.90 0.47 2.61
CA VAL A 67 -8.56 -0.17 3.77
C VAL A 67 -8.13 0.48 5.08
N ASN A 68 -6.88 0.94 5.18
CA ASN A 68 -6.37 1.57 6.39
C ASN A 68 -6.47 3.11 6.39
N GLY A 69 -6.96 3.70 5.29
CA GLY A 69 -7.07 5.15 5.13
C GLY A 69 -5.75 5.87 5.42
N PHE A 70 -4.63 5.38 4.86
CA PHE A 70 -3.31 5.98 5.11
C PHE A 70 -3.14 7.35 4.44
N LEU A 71 -3.88 7.59 3.36
CA LEU A 71 -3.87 8.85 2.62
C LEU A 71 -5.15 9.67 2.82
N ASP A 72 -6.05 9.18 3.67
CA ASP A 72 -7.29 9.90 3.99
C ASP A 72 -6.95 11.05 4.94
N GLY A 73 -7.49 12.24 4.67
CA GLY A 73 -7.52 13.32 5.65
C GLY A 73 -8.56 13.00 6.72
N GLU A 74 -8.31 13.34 7.99
CA GLU A 74 -9.23 13.04 9.10
C GLU A 74 -10.63 13.71 8.99
N SER A 75 -10.87 14.51 7.96
CA SER A 75 -12.09 15.29 7.76
C SER A 75 -13.34 14.49 7.35
N ALA A 76 -13.26 13.17 7.13
CA ALA A 76 -14.35 12.41 6.49
C ALA A 76 -15.31 11.65 7.42
N THR A 77 -15.02 11.49 8.73
CA THR A 77 -15.79 10.53 9.57
C THR A 77 -16.61 11.11 10.73
N ASN A 78 -16.65 12.42 10.96
CA ASN A 78 -17.56 13.02 11.95
C ASN A 78 -17.83 14.51 11.70
N ILE A 79 -18.65 14.83 10.68
CA ILE A 79 -19.08 16.21 10.43
C ILE A 79 -20.22 16.57 11.41
N GLN A 80 -19.86 17.16 12.56
CA GLN A 80 -20.82 17.73 13.52
C GLN A 80 -20.76 19.27 13.59
N SER A 81 -20.23 19.94 12.56
CA SER A 81 -20.58 21.31 12.14
C SER A 81 -19.73 21.73 10.93
N LEU A 82 -20.36 22.32 9.92
CA LEU A 82 -19.70 23.01 8.82
C LEU A 82 -19.53 24.48 9.25
N ASN A 83 -18.36 24.85 9.75
CA ASN A 83 -17.97 26.26 9.89
C ASN A 83 -17.20 26.65 8.63
N GLU A 84 -17.88 27.39 7.77
CA GLU A 84 -17.39 27.91 6.49
C GLU A 84 -16.28 28.95 6.76
N GLY A 85 -15.03 28.50 6.91
CA GLY A 85 -13.90 29.42 7.13
C GLY A 85 -12.57 28.76 7.50
N ASP A 86 -12.58 27.66 8.25
CA ASP A 86 -11.36 26.97 8.73
C ASP A 86 -11.47 25.45 8.50
N THR A 87 -11.37 25.02 7.23
CA THR A 87 -11.19 23.59 6.93
C THR A 87 -9.71 23.25 7.03
N SER A 88 -9.28 22.74 8.19
CA SER A 88 -7.94 22.17 8.36
C SER A 88 -8.00 20.65 8.09
N VAL A 89 -7.11 20.16 7.22
CA VAL A 89 -6.92 18.72 6.98
C VAL A 89 -5.72 18.27 7.80
N THR A 90 -5.96 17.33 8.73
CA THR A 90 -4.88 16.68 9.48
C THR A 90 -4.60 15.32 8.87
N PHE A 91 -3.33 15.01 8.67
CA PHE A 91 -2.87 13.70 8.18
C PHE A 91 -2.28 12.89 9.33
N LYS A 92 -2.40 11.57 9.22
CA LYS A 92 -1.73 10.64 10.15
C LYS A 92 -0.21 10.82 10.05
N PRO A 93 0.51 10.88 11.18
CA PRO A 93 1.95 10.97 11.15
C PRO A 93 2.55 9.68 10.57
N MET A 94 3.66 9.81 9.83
CA MET A 94 4.29 8.68 9.15
C MET A 94 4.66 7.51 10.09
N SER A 95 5.03 7.82 11.34
CA SER A 95 5.32 6.81 12.37
C SER A 95 4.16 5.85 12.62
N ASP A 96 2.94 6.37 12.62
CA ASP A 96 1.74 5.58 12.92
C ASP A 96 1.37 4.70 11.73
N ILE A 97 1.57 5.21 10.51
CA ILE A 97 1.41 4.46 9.27
C ILE A 97 2.41 3.29 9.23
N TYR A 98 3.67 3.53 9.61
CA TYR A 98 4.68 2.47 9.68
C TYR A 98 4.30 1.36 10.67
N LEU A 99 3.86 1.72 11.88
CA LEU A 99 3.42 0.74 12.87
C LEU A 99 2.21 -0.07 12.37
N ALA A 100 1.24 0.59 11.74
CA ALA A 100 0.08 -0.08 11.17
C ALA A 100 0.47 -1.05 10.04
N LEU A 101 1.39 -0.66 9.16
CA LEU A 101 1.89 -1.52 8.08
C LEU A 101 2.68 -2.73 8.58
N GLN A 102 3.44 -2.60 9.67
CA GLN A 102 4.15 -3.73 10.26
C GLN A 102 3.19 -4.79 10.82
N GLY A 103 2.09 -4.37 11.44
CA GLY A 103 1.05 -5.26 11.93
C GLY A 103 0.16 -5.87 10.85
N LEU A 104 0.20 -5.33 9.63
CA LEU A 104 -0.63 -5.78 8.52
C LEU A 104 -0.04 -7.04 7.87
N ASN A 105 -0.82 -8.11 7.79
CA ASN A 105 -0.57 -9.21 6.87
C ASN A 105 -1.39 -8.99 5.58
N PRO A 106 -0.77 -8.58 4.46
CA PRO A 106 -1.50 -8.29 3.23
C PRO A 106 -1.82 -9.55 2.43
N ILE A 107 -1.23 -10.70 2.76
CA ILE A 107 -1.50 -11.97 2.08
C ILE A 107 -2.85 -12.50 2.54
N THR A 108 -3.89 -12.18 1.76
CA THR A 108 -5.27 -12.62 1.99
C THR A 108 -5.68 -13.71 0.99
N ASP A 109 -6.76 -14.43 1.28
CA ASP A 109 -7.29 -15.51 0.43
C ASP A 109 -7.53 -15.10 -1.04
N ASN A 110 -7.79 -13.81 -1.28
CA ASN A 110 -7.97 -13.25 -2.62
C ASN A 110 -6.70 -13.37 -3.49
N TYR A 111 -5.52 -13.44 -2.87
CA TYR A 111 -4.23 -13.47 -3.57
C TYR A 111 -3.49 -14.80 -3.41
N THR A 112 -3.81 -15.61 -2.40
CA THR A 112 -3.13 -16.90 -2.17
C THR A 112 -3.22 -17.83 -3.39
N ASN A 113 -4.35 -17.86 -4.09
CA ASN A 113 -4.53 -18.65 -5.32
C ASN A 113 -3.50 -18.31 -6.41
N ILE A 114 -3.11 -17.04 -6.53
CA ILE A 114 -2.12 -16.58 -7.52
C ILE A 114 -0.72 -16.83 -6.96
N LEU A 115 -0.45 -16.39 -5.72
CA LEU A 115 0.86 -16.45 -5.09
C LEU A 115 1.36 -17.88 -4.88
N ASN A 116 0.47 -18.84 -4.63
CA ASN A 116 0.80 -20.25 -4.49
C ASN A 116 1.42 -20.83 -5.77
N ASN A 117 1.08 -20.33 -6.96
CA ASN A 117 1.68 -20.80 -8.22
C ASN A 117 3.16 -20.43 -8.35
N PHE A 118 3.60 -19.41 -7.61
CA PHE A 118 4.99 -18.94 -7.61
C PHE A 118 5.77 -19.42 -6.39
N ARG A 119 5.08 -20.00 -5.38
CA ARG A 119 5.72 -20.38 -4.13
C ARG A 119 6.70 -21.54 -4.33
N ARG A 120 7.97 -21.32 -3.96
CA ARG A 120 9.03 -22.33 -3.94
C ARG A 120 9.01 -23.04 -2.59
N LEU A 121 8.84 -24.37 -2.59
CA LEU A 121 8.97 -25.16 -1.36
C LEU A 121 10.45 -25.21 -0.95
N PRO A 122 10.77 -25.12 0.35
CA PRO A 122 12.12 -25.42 0.81
C PRO A 122 12.44 -26.88 0.50
N GLU A 123 13.63 -27.14 -0.03
CA GLU A 123 14.18 -28.50 -0.21
C GLU A 123 14.40 -29.21 1.13
#